data_AF-A0AAU7DE64-F1
#
_entry.id   AF-A0AAU7DE64-F1
#
_cell.length_a   1.000
_cell.length_b   1.000
_cell.length_c   1.000
_cell.angle_alpha   90.00
_cell.angle_beta   90.00
_cell.angle_gamma   90.00
#
_symmetry.space_group_name_H-M   'P 1'
#
loop_
_entity.id
_entity.type
_entity.pdbx_description
1 polymer ?
#
loop_
_entity_poly.entity_id
_entity_poly.type
_entity_poly.pdbx_seq_one_letter_code
_entity_poly.pdbx_strand_id
1 'polypeptide(L)'
;MAIIIHFGEDNCHRSMVLEGFGYTVEKCDSIQDVLLYLRSPRLPDAVVLAELREASRVAALLTKSDLPLPVILFAGTDESYTESEFDLVIPALTSPSDWLARIGETIEQFHSRRSNLGAFACGQHERHTELV
;
A
#
# COMPACT_ATOMS: atom_id res chain seq x y z
N MET A 1 -5.72 4.94 -13.13
CA MET A 1 -5.29 3.55 -12.88
C MET A 1 -4.36 3.56 -11.70
N ALA A 2 -4.64 2.71 -10.72
CA ALA A 2 -3.85 2.59 -9.51
C ALA A 2 -2.60 1.74 -9.76
N ILE A 3 -1.46 2.18 -9.22
CA ILE A 3 -0.17 1.53 -9.24
C ILE A 3 -0.02 0.74 -7.95
N ILE A 4 0.31 -0.54 -8.07
CA ILE A 4 0.57 -1.44 -6.96
C ILE A 4 2.01 -1.91 -7.06
N ILE A 5 2.79 -1.70 -6.00
CA ILE A 5 4.07 -2.41 -5.87
C ILE A 5 3.76 -3.82 -5.37
N HIS A 6 4.25 -4.84 -6.06
CA HIS A 6 4.24 -6.22 -5.58
C HIS A 6 5.64 -6.58 -5.12
N PHE A 7 5.81 -6.89 -3.83
CA PHE A 7 7.06 -7.34 -3.25
C PHE A 7 6.96 -8.79 -2.80
N GLY A 8 7.90 -9.60 -3.26
CA GLY A 8 8.00 -11.03 -2.96
C GLY A 8 7.45 -11.94 -4.05
N GLU A 9 7.42 -13.24 -3.78
CA GLU A 9 7.06 -14.25 -4.76
C GLU A 9 5.60 -14.13 -5.22
N ASP A 10 5.38 -14.07 -6.52
CA ASP A 10 4.06 -14.03 -7.16
C ASP A 10 3.40 -15.41 -7.22
N ASN A 11 3.36 -16.07 -6.07
CA ASN A 11 2.71 -17.37 -5.92
C ASN A 11 1.21 -17.19 -6.21
N CYS A 12 0.68 -18.06 -7.07
CA CYS A 12 -0.71 -18.03 -7.57
C CYS A 12 -1.05 -16.92 -8.58
N HIS A 13 -0.06 -16.35 -9.28
CA HIS A 13 -0.27 -15.38 -10.37
C HIS A 13 -1.07 -14.13 -9.95
N ARG A 14 -0.92 -13.69 -8.71
CA ARG A 14 -1.66 -12.56 -8.14
C ARG A 14 -1.40 -11.26 -8.88
N SER A 15 -0.15 -11.05 -9.33
CA SER A 15 0.20 -9.89 -10.16
C SER A 15 -0.55 -9.90 -11.49
N MET A 16 -0.64 -11.06 -12.14
CA MET A 16 -1.41 -11.21 -13.39
C MET A 16 -2.90 -10.94 -13.18
N VAL A 17 -3.47 -11.39 -12.06
CA VAL A 17 -4.88 -11.12 -11.72
C VAL A 17 -5.12 -9.63 -11.48
N LEU A 18 -4.21 -8.95 -10.76
CA LEU A 18 -4.27 -7.50 -10.55
C LEU A 18 -4.20 -6.74 -11.89
N GLU A 19 -3.25 -7.09 -12.76
CA GLU A 19 -3.13 -6.48 -14.09
C GLU A 19 -4.40 -6.70 -14.93
N GLY A 20 -4.97 -7.91 -14.89
CA GLY A 20 -6.23 -8.24 -15.55
C GLY A 20 -7.42 -7.41 -15.08
N PHE A 21 -7.35 -6.84 -13.87
CA PHE A 21 -8.38 -5.96 -13.31
C PHE A 21 -8.07 -4.46 -13.49
N GLY A 22 -7.03 -4.12 -14.26
CA GLY A 22 -6.69 -2.74 -14.62
C GLY A 22 -5.75 -2.02 -13.66
N TYR A 23 -5.12 -2.75 -12.74
CA TYR A 23 -4.00 -2.22 -11.95
C TYR A 23 -2.70 -2.24 -12.75
N THR A 24 -1.82 -1.28 -12.48
CA THR A 24 -0.43 -1.36 -12.95
C THR A 24 0.40 -1.98 -11.85
N VAL A 25 1.02 -3.13 -12.10
CA VAL A 25 1.79 -3.86 -11.08
C VAL A 25 3.28 -3.68 -11.34
N GLU A 26 3.97 -3.14 -10.33
CA GLU A 26 5.42 -2.95 -10.34
C GLU A 26 6.05 -4.00 -9.44
N LYS A 27 6.70 -4.98 -10.04
CA LYS A 27 7.34 -6.08 -9.31
C LYS A 27 8.67 -5.61 -8.75
N CYS A 28 8.83 -5.73 -7.43
CA CYS A 28 10.06 -5.41 -6.73
C CYS A 28 10.59 -6.69 -6.06
N ASP A 29 11.80 -7.08 -6.44
CA ASP A 29 12.43 -8.31 -5.92
C ASP A 29 13.32 -8.04 -4.70
N SER A 30 13.60 -6.76 -4.40
CA SER A 30 14.39 -6.34 -3.24
C SER A 30 13.82 -5.12 -2.52
N ILE A 31 14.15 -4.98 -1.24
CA ILE A 31 13.78 -3.81 -0.42
C ILE A 31 14.36 -2.53 -1.05
N GLN A 32 15.52 -2.62 -1.68
CA GLN A 32 16.17 -1.53 -2.39
C GLN A 32 15.34 -1.06 -3.59
N ASP A 33 14.71 -1.98 -4.32
CA ASP A 33 13.83 -1.63 -5.45
C ASP A 33 12.59 -0.89 -4.96
N VAL A 34 11.98 -1.36 -3.86
CA VAL A 34 10.86 -0.67 -3.20
C VAL A 34 11.29 0.75 -2.83
N LEU A 35 12.43 0.91 -2.15
CA LEU A 35 12.96 2.23 -1.78
C LEU A 35 13.25 3.13 -2.98
N LEU A 36 13.77 2.57 -4.06
CA LEU A 36 14.03 3.31 -5.29
C LEU A 36 12.72 3.80 -5.91
N TYR A 37 11.69 2.95 -5.95
CA TYR A 37 10.38 3.30 -6.49
C TYR A 37 9.69 4.39 -5.65
N LEU A 38 9.77 4.30 -4.32
CA LEU A 38 9.18 5.29 -3.41
C LEU A 38 9.83 6.68 -3.53
N ARG A 39 11.04 6.78 -4.11
CA ARG A 39 11.70 8.06 -4.42
C ARG A 39 11.28 8.63 -5.79
N SER A 40 10.50 7.89 -6.56
CA SER A 40 10.02 8.37 -7.85
C SER A 40 8.98 9.49 -7.67
N PRO A 41 8.80 10.37 -8.67
CA PRO A 41 7.81 11.45 -8.60
C PRO A 41 6.36 10.95 -8.47
N ARG A 42 6.12 9.68 -8.81
CA ARG A 42 4.79 9.08 -8.81
C ARG A 42 4.77 7.95 -7.78
N LEU A 43 4.24 8.27 -6.60
CA LEU A 43 4.04 7.30 -5.55
C LEU A 43 3.04 6.22 -5.97
N PRO A 44 3.22 4.98 -5.50
CA PRO A 44 2.23 3.93 -5.69
C PRO A 44 0.98 4.20 -4.85
N ASP A 45 -0.13 3.62 -5.27
CA ASP A 45 -1.41 3.68 -4.58
C ASP A 45 -1.52 2.58 -3.50
N ALA A 46 -0.74 1.51 -3.59
CA ALA A 46 -0.59 0.49 -2.56
C ALA A 46 0.73 -0.29 -2.67
N VAL A 47 1.13 -0.92 -1.56
CA VAL A 47 2.17 -1.96 -1.56
C VAL A 47 1.55 -3.28 -1.13
N VAL A 48 1.74 -4.30 -1.95
CA VAL A 48 1.33 -5.67 -1.71
C VAL A 48 2.57 -6.50 -1.40
N LEU A 49 2.50 -7.24 -0.29
CA LEU A 49 3.57 -8.10 0.20
C LEU A 49 3.10 -9.56 0.10
N ALA A 50 3.87 -10.38 -0.59
CA ALA A 50 3.72 -11.83 -0.51
C ALA A 50 4.32 -12.35 0.81
N GLU A 51 3.74 -13.43 1.34
CA GLU A 51 4.27 -14.17 2.48
C GLU A 51 5.77 -14.47 2.32
N LEU A 52 6.58 -13.69 3.03
CA LEU A 52 8.03 -13.85 3.13
C LEU A 52 8.47 -13.30 4.49
N ARG A 53 9.56 -13.83 5.03
CA ARG A 53 10.25 -13.26 6.22
C ARG A 53 10.56 -11.77 6.06
N GLU A 54 10.68 -11.30 4.83
CA GLU A 54 11.00 -9.91 4.53
C GLU A 54 9.77 -8.99 4.51
N ALA A 55 8.55 -9.54 4.51
CA ALA A 55 7.31 -8.76 4.50
C ALA A 55 7.24 -7.80 5.71
N SER A 56 7.48 -8.28 6.93
CA SER A 56 7.51 -7.41 8.13
C SER A 56 8.62 -6.35 8.07
N ARG A 57 9.76 -6.66 7.42
CA ARG A 57 10.85 -5.66 7.26
C ARG A 57 10.44 -4.54 6.31
N VAL A 58 9.75 -4.88 5.23
CA VAL A 58 9.20 -3.89 4.28
C VAL A 58 8.07 -3.11 4.93
N ALA A 59 7.14 -3.76 5.62
CA ALA A 59 6.07 -3.08 6.35
C ALA A 59 6.63 -2.07 7.36
N ALA A 60 7.57 -2.49 8.22
CA ALA A 60 8.22 -1.61 9.18
C ALA A 60 8.97 -0.43 8.52
N LEU A 61 9.54 -0.64 7.33
CA LEU A 61 10.17 0.41 6.55
C LEU A 61 9.14 1.42 6.01
N LEU A 62 8.00 0.94 5.51
CA LEU A 62 6.92 1.79 5.01
C LEU A 62 6.30 2.60 6.15
N THR A 63 6.04 1.99 7.30
CA THR A 63 5.56 2.69 8.50
C THR A 63 6.53 3.79 8.94
N LYS A 64 7.84 3.54 8.90
CA LYS A 64 8.87 4.54 9.24
C LYS A 64 8.99 5.67 8.21
N SER A 65 8.55 5.43 6.98
CA SER A 65 8.66 6.41 5.90
C SER A 65 7.55 7.46 5.94
N ASP A 66 6.58 7.33 6.87
CA ASP A 66 5.40 8.20 7.02
C ASP A 66 4.64 8.41 5.69
N LEU A 67 4.66 7.39 4.84
CA LEU A 67 4.00 7.43 3.55
C LEU A 67 2.52 7.06 3.75
N PRO A 68 1.58 7.87 3.24
CA PRO A 68 0.15 7.61 3.37
C PRO A 68 -0.29 6.59 2.30
N LEU A 69 0.34 5.41 2.30
CA LEU A 69 0.04 4.32 1.37
C LEU A 69 -0.32 3.05 2.16
N PRO A 70 -1.34 2.30 1.72
CA PRO A 70 -1.73 1.07 2.38
C PRO A 70 -0.72 -0.04 2.14
N VAL A 71 -0.42 -0.78 3.21
CA VAL A 71 0.40 -2.00 3.17
C VAL A 71 -0.49 -3.22 3.30
N ILE A 72 -0.50 -4.05 2.26
CA ILE A 72 -1.38 -5.21 2.13
C ILE A 72 -0.53 -6.48 2.18
N LEU A 73 -0.90 -7.43 3.04
CA LEU A 73 -0.23 -8.73 3.14
C LEU A 73 -1.12 -9.83 2.55
N PHE A 74 -0.58 -10.62 1.62
CA PHE A 74 -1.12 -11.94 1.33
C PHE A 74 -0.53 -12.95 2.30
N ALA A 75 -1.26 -13.23 3.37
CA ALA A 75 -0.85 -14.19 4.39
C ALA A 75 -0.93 -15.62 3.85
N GLY A 76 0.05 -16.45 4.19
CA GLY A 76 -0.09 -17.89 4.03
C GLY A 76 -0.64 -18.56 5.26
N THR A 77 -0.35 -19.85 5.37
CA THR A 77 -1.06 -20.77 6.27
C THR A 77 -0.45 -20.90 7.66
N ASP A 78 0.80 -20.46 7.88
CA ASP A 78 1.60 -20.92 9.03
C ASP A 78 2.23 -19.82 9.90
N GLU A 79 2.11 -18.54 9.53
CA GLU A 79 2.76 -17.46 10.30
C GLU A 79 1.78 -16.58 11.09
N SER A 80 2.14 -16.33 12.36
CA SER A 80 1.49 -15.37 13.23
C SER A 80 2.02 -13.96 12.93
N TYR A 81 1.35 -13.24 12.02
CA TYR A 81 1.64 -11.84 11.77
C TYR A 81 1.02 -10.96 12.85
N THR A 82 1.69 -9.86 13.20
CA THR A 82 1.05 -8.84 14.04
C THR A 82 0.17 -7.99 13.14
N GLU A 83 -1.16 -8.11 13.27
CA GLU A 83 -2.13 -7.39 12.44
C GLU A 83 -1.93 -5.86 12.43
N SER A 84 -1.24 -5.30 13.41
CA SER A 84 -0.94 -3.86 13.48
C SER A 84 0.06 -3.36 12.45
N GLU A 85 0.78 -4.24 11.75
CA GLU A 85 1.79 -3.86 10.75
C GLU A 85 1.20 -3.67 9.33
N PHE A 86 -0.05 -4.11 9.12
CA PHE A 86 -0.67 -4.15 7.80
C PHE A 86 -2.05 -3.52 7.84
N ASP A 87 -2.39 -2.76 6.82
CA ASP A 87 -3.72 -2.16 6.67
C ASP A 87 -4.76 -3.17 6.19
N LEU A 88 -4.29 -4.22 5.52
CA LEU A 88 -5.12 -5.32 5.03
C LEU A 88 -4.33 -6.62 5.04
N VAL A 89 -4.86 -7.64 5.72
CA VAL A 89 -4.37 -9.02 5.61
C VAL A 89 -5.37 -9.85 4.81
N ILE A 90 -4.89 -10.48 3.75
CA ILE A 90 -5.63 -11.39 2.88
C ILE A 90 -5.22 -12.81 3.23
N PRO A 91 -6.11 -13.60 3.86
CA PRO A 91 -5.81 -14.99 4.20
C PRO A 91 -5.55 -15.86 2.96
N ALA A 92 -4.79 -16.93 3.16
CA ALA A 92 -4.65 -17.99 2.16
C ALA A 92 -6.03 -18.49 1.70
N LEU A 93 -6.12 -18.89 0.43
CA LEU A 93 -7.34 -19.43 -0.20
C LEU A 93 -8.52 -18.44 -0.32
N THR A 94 -8.33 -17.15 0.00
CA THR A 94 -9.32 -16.11 -0.32
C THR A 94 -9.53 -16.04 -1.84
N SER A 95 -10.79 -15.94 -2.28
CA SER A 95 -11.10 -15.92 -3.71
C SER A 95 -10.60 -14.63 -4.38
N PRO A 96 -10.21 -14.67 -5.68
CA PRO A 96 -9.82 -13.48 -6.45
C PRO A 96 -10.78 -12.31 -6.34
N SER A 97 -12.08 -12.58 -6.50
CA SER A 97 -13.11 -11.55 -6.44
C SER A 97 -13.14 -10.85 -5.07
N ASP A 98 -13.02 -11.62 -3.99
CA ASP A 98 -13.12 -11.07 -2.63
C ASP A 98 -11.89 -10.23 -2.28
N TRP A 99 -10.69 -10.72 -2.58
CA TRP A 99 -9.49 -9.95 -2.25
C TRP A 99 -9.29 -8.75 -3.18
N LEU A 100 -9.71 -8.82 -4.45
CA LEU A 100 -9.69 -7.65 -5.35
C LEU A 100 -10.60 -6.53 -4.83
N ALA A 101 -11.81 -6.88 -4.40
CA ALA A 101 -12.74 -5.92 -3.81
C ALA A 101 -12.14 -5.25 -2.57
N ARG A 102 -11.57 -6.04 -1.66
CA ARG A 102 -10.93 -5.52 -0.44
C ARG A 102 -9.73 -4.62 -0.74
N ILE A 103 -8.89 -4.96 -1.71
CA ILE A 103 -7.77 -4.10 -2.13
C ILE A 103 -8.29 -2.75 -2.66
N GLY A 104 -9.31 -2.79 -3.53
CA GLY A 104 -9.94 -1.58 -4.06
C GLY A 104 -10.47 -0.67 -2.95
N GLU A 105 -11.25 -1.23 -2.02
CA GLU A 105 -11.79 -0.51 -0.87
C GLU A 105 -10.68 0.10 0.00
N THR A 106 -9.61 -0.65 0.28
CA THR A 106 -8.47 -0.16 1.07
C THR A 106 -7.79 1.03 0.40
N ILE A 107 -7.53 0.96 -0.91
CA ILE A 107 -6.93 2.08 -1.67
C ILE A 107 -7.83 3.31 -1.61
N GLU A 108 -9.14 3.15 -1.84
CA GLU A 108 -10.10 4.26 -1.82
C GLU A 108 -10.20 4.92 -0.44
N GLN A 109 -10.16 4.13 0.64
CA GLN A 109 -10.14 4.65 2.01
C GLN A 109 -8.89 5.51 2.26
N PHE A 110 -7.72 5.05 1.80
CA PHE A 110 -6.47 5.79 1.94
C PHE A 110 -6.45 7.08 1.12
N HIS A 111 -6.97 7.05 -0.11
CA HIS A 111 -7.13 8.25 -0.93
C HIS A 111 -8.05 9.27 -0.28
N SER A 112 -9.17 8.81 0.28
CA SER A 112 -10.12 9.68 0.98
C SER A 112 -9.49 10.33 2.21
N ARG A 113 -8.72 9.58 3.00
CA ARG A 113 -7.96 10.10 4.14
C ARG A 113 -6.92 11.13 3.70
N ARG A 114 -6.15 10.84 2.64
CA ARG A 114 -5.13 11.75 2.09
C ARG A 114 -5.73 13.06 1.60
N SER A 115 -6.83 13.00 0.86
CA SER A 115 -7.55 14.19 0.38
C SER A 115 -8.07 15.04 1.55
N ASN A 116 -8.57 14.40 2.62
CA ASN A 116 -9.02 15.10 3.81
C ASN A 116 -7.85 15.76 4.56
N LEU A 117 -6.73 15.06 4.77
CA LEU A 117 -5.52 15.61 5.40
C LEU A 117 -4.92 16.79 4.59
N GLY A 118 -4.91 16.69 3.26
CA GLY A 118 -4.46 17.79 2.38
C GLY A 118 -5.40 19.00 2.41
N ALA A 119 -6.71 18.80 2.53
CA ALA A 119 -7.69 19.88 2.67
C ALA A 119 -7.54 20.65 3.99
N PHE A 120 -7.18 19.98 5.09
CA PHE A 120 -6.89 20.64 6.36
C PHE A 120 -5.59 21.45 6.34
N ALA A 121 -4.56 21.00 5.60
CA ALA A 121 -3.29 21.73 5.49
C ALA A 121 -3.39 23.02 4.63
N CYS A 122 -4.31 23.08 3.67
CA CYS A 122 -4.50 24.27 2.83
C CYS A 122 -5.32 25.39 3.53
N GLY A 123 -5.89 25.14 4.70
CA GLY A 123 -6.79 26.06 5.42
C GLY A 123 -6.17 26.93 6.52
N GLN A 124 -4.85 26.87 6.75
CA GLN A 124 -4.17 27.62 7.83
C GLN A 124 -3.10 28.61 7.34
N HIS A 125 -3.30 29.29 6.22
CA HIS A 125 -2.43 30.41 5.83
C HIS A 125 -3.16 31.70 5.49
N GLU A 126 -4.32 31.96 6.10
CA GLU A 126 -4.91 33.30 6.09
C GLU A 126 -5.53 33.56 7.46
N ARG A 127 -4.79 34.24 8.34
CA ARG A 127 -5.33 35.31 9.19
C ARG A 127 -4.22 35.98 10.01
N HIS A 128 -4.27 37.32 9.92
CA HIS A 128 -3.64 38.31 10.81
C HIS A 128 -2.17 38.67 10.56
N THR A 129 -1.94 39.37 9.44
CA THR A 129 -1.15 40.60 9.49
C THR A 129 -2.13 41.77 9.40
N GLU A 130 -2.47 42.38 10.53
CA GLU A 130 -2.80 43.81 10.59
C GLU A 130 -2.94 44.31 12.04
N LEU A 131 -2.36 45.50 12.27
CA LEU A 131 -2.63 46.50 13.33
C LEU A 131 -2.04 46.16 14.72
N VAL A 132 -1.18 46.97 15.35
CA VAL A 132 -0.90 48.43 15.30
C VAL A 132 0.57 48.66 15.67
#